data_AF-A0A660S025-F1
#
_entry.id   AF-A0A660S025-F1
#
_cell.length_a   1.000
_cell.length_b   1.000
_cell.length_c   1.000
_cell.angle_alpha   90.00
_cell.angle_beta   90.00
_cell.angle_gamma   90.00
#
_symmetry.space_group_name_H-M   'P 1'
#
loop_
_entity.id
_entity.type
_entity.pdbx_description
1 polymer ?
#
loop_
_entity_poly.entity_id
_entity_poly.type
_entity_poly.pdbx_seq_one_letter_code
_entity_poly.pdbx_strand_id
1 'polypeptide(L)'
;MWQYFSLPYHRNFLIIRAYQQYDFTKAQRSATATKPEEKPFSDLYLQIMLNYSPYISVRYDTTYNFYGLGFKKHSLNLGLREIFLDYINLIYQEDSAWNTRQLTVDLRSTILNKIFTEFYISRNLIRDETTQMRLQGAYLHECYTVSLGFSVTPKDTKFFFLFELKGLGGYGIER
;
A
#
# COMPACT_ATOMS: atom_id res chain seq x y z
N MET A 1 -16.02 -6.98 15.03
CA MET A 1 -17.21 -6.82 14.19
C MET A 1 -16.80 -6.78 12.73
N TRP A 2 -17.50 -7.53 11.90
CA TRP A 2 -17.42 -7.44 10.44
C TRP A 2 -18.82 -7.11 9.93
N GLN A 3 -18.93 -6.12 9.08
CA GLN A 3 -20.18 -5.74 8.42
C GLN A 3 -19.93 -5.70 6.92
N TYR A 4 -20.75 -6.42 6.19
CA TYR A 4 -20.74 -6.47 4.73
C TYR A 4 -21.99 -5.79 4.22
N PHE A 5 -21.84 -4.97 3.19
CA PHE A 5 -22.95 -4.30 2.51
C PHE A 5 -22.94 -4.73 1.05
N SER A 6 -24.12 -5.07 0.55
CA SER A 6 -24.34 -5.54 -0.81
C SER A 6 -25.48 -4.75 -1.46
N LEU A 7 -25.33 -4.46 -2.75
CA LEU A 7 -26.41 -4.03 -3.63
C LEU A 7 -26.85 -5.23 -4.49
N PRO A 8 -28.03 -5.19 -5.14
CA PRO A 8 -28.53 -6.30 -5.96
C PRO A 8 -27.52 -6.83 -6.99
N TYR A 9 -26.72 -5.95 -7.58
CA TYR A 9 -25.73 -6.27 -8.61
C TYR A 9 -24.27 -6.21 -8.13
N HIS A 10 -24.02 -5.73 -6.90
CA HIS A 10 -22.68 -5.56 -6.34
C HIS A 10 -22.61 -6.15 -4.93
N ARG A 11 -22.16 -7.40 -4.83
CA ARG A 11 -21.97 -8.07 -3.53
C ARG A 11 -20.75 -7.50 -2.81
N ASN A 12 -20.86 -7.33 -1.49
CA ASN A 12 -19.77 -6.90 -0.63
C ASN A 12 -19.05 -5.64 -1.14
N PHE A 13 -19.79 -4.72 -1.75
CA PHE A 13 -19.24 -3.50 -2.32
C PHE A 13 -18.66 -2.59 -1.23
N LEU A 14 -19.15 -2.69 0.01
CA LEU A 14 -18.59 -2.02 1.17
C LEU A 14 -18.42 -3.03 2.30
N ILE A 15 -17.22 -3.07 2.87
CA ILE A 15 -16.86 -3.95 3.98
C ILE A 15 -16.28 -3.06 5.07
N ILE A 16 -16.88 -3.14 6.25
CA ILE A 16 -16.39 -2.45 7.44
C ILE A 16 -15.97 -3.50 8.46
N ARG A 17 -14.73 -3.40 8.92
CA ARG A 17 -14.18 -4.25 9.97
C ARG A 17 -13.71 -3.36 11.11
N ALA A 18 -14.23 -3.60 12.31
CA ALA A 18 -13.78 -2.94 13.53
C ALA A 18 -13.46 -4.00 14.58
N TYR A 19 -12.29 -3.92 15.20
CA TYR A 19 -11.95 -4.84 16.28
C TYR A 19 -11.04 -4.18 17.33
N GLN A 20 -11.17 -4.68 18.54
CA GLN A 20 -10.38 -4.32 19.70
C GLN A 20 -10.14 -5.60 20.50
N GLN A 21 -8.99 -5.69 21.15
CA GLN A 21 -8.62 -6.80 22.01
C GLN A 21 -8.66 -6.34 23.46
N TYR A 22 -8.95 -7.28 24.36
CA TYR A 22 -8.92 -7.06 25.81
C TYR A 22 -7.99 -8.07 26.46
N ASP A 23 -7.07 -7.56 27.28
CA ASP A 23 -6.10 -8.35 28.03
C ASP A 23 -6.52 -8.47 29.49
N PHE A 24 -7.04 -9.65 29.85
CA PHE A 24 -7.52 -9.97 31.20
C PHE A 24 -6.39 -9.96 32.24
N THR A 25 -5.14 -10.25 31.85
CA THR A 25 -4.01 -10.31 32.80
C THR A 25 -3.58 -8.92 33.24
N LYS A 26 -3.59 -7.95 32.31
CA LYS A 26 -3.31 -6.54 32.61
C LYS A 26 -4.39 -5.91 33.46
N ALA A 27 -5.64 -6.31 33.26
CA ALA A 27 -6.77 -5.85 34.07
C ALA A 27 -6.70 -6.27 35.55
N GLN A 28 -5.97 -7.36 35.87
CA GLN A 28 -5.87 -7.91 37.22
C GLN A 28 -4.72 -7.31 38.05
N ARG A 29 -3.82 -6.50 37.47
CA ARG A 29 -2.71 -5.89 38.22
C ARG A 29 -3.23 -4.77 39.14
N SER A 30 -2.86 -4.87 40.42
CA SER A 30 -3.56 -4.32 41.61
C SER A 30 -3.40 -2.80 41.86
N ALA A 31 -4.32 -2.25 42.66
CA ALA A 31 -4.43 -0.86 43.14
C ALA A 31 -3.23 -0.31 43.96
N THR A 32 -2.18 -1.12 44.14
CA THR A 32 -0.93 -0.79 44.85
C THR A 32 0.28 -0.67 43.93
N ALA A 33 0.10 -0.73 42.60
CA ALA A 33 1.18 -0.59 41.64
C ALA A 33 1.76 0.84 41.60
N THR A 34 3.08 0.96 41.78
CA THR A 34 3.82 2.24 41.82
C THR A 34 4.21 2.79 40.44
N LYS A 35 3.86 2.10 39.35
CA LYS A 35 4.14 2.51 37.96
C LYS A 35 2.83 2.67 37.17
N PRO A 36 2.77 3.57 36.16
CA PRO A 36 1.56 3.80 35.38
C PRO A 36 1.01 2.48 34.81
N GLU A 37 -0.28 2.22 35.09
CA GLU A 37 -0.96 0.97 34.75
C GLU A 37 -0.88 0.63 33.26
N GLU A 38 -0.37 -0.56 32.95
CA GLU A 38 -0.63 -1.21 31.65
C GLU A 38 -2.13 -1.35 31.45
N LYS A 39 -2.67 -0.71 30.41
CA LYS A 39 -4.12 -0.66 30.20
C LYS A 39 -4.62 -1.92 29.47
N PRO A 40 -5.83 -2.40 29.81
CA PRO A 40 -6.29 -3.72 29.37
C PRO A 40 -6.87 -3.73 27.95
N PHE A 41 -7.35 -2.61 27.41
CA PHE A 41 -7.81 -2.57 26.02
C PHE A 41 -6.64 -2.32 25.07
N SER A 42 -6.67 -2.94 23.90
CA SER A 42 -5.82 -2.52 22.79
C SER A 42 -6.34 -1.23 22.15
N ASP A 43 -5.58 -0.71 21.20
CA ASP A 43 -6.09 0.24 20.23
C ASP A 43 -7.33 -0.35 19.50
N LEU A 44 -8.26 0.51 19.09
CA LEU A 44 -9.34 0.17 18.18
C LEU A 44 -8.82 0.22 16.75
N TYR A 45 -8.97 -0.89 16.04
CA TYR A 45 -8.64 -1.00 14.62
C TYR A 45 -9.91 -0.87 13.80
N LEU A 46 -9.88 0.02 12.80
CA LEU A 46 -10.96 0.21 11.85
C LEU A 46 -10.42 0.05 10.43
N GLN A 47 -11.11 -0.75 9.64
CA GLN A 47 -10.82 -0.97 8.23
C GLN A 47 -12.12 -0.81 7.44
N ILE A 48 -12.03 -0.05 6.36
CA ILE A 48 -13.11 0.20 5.42
C ILE A 48 -12.58 -0.18 4.03
N MET A 49 -13.30 -1.04 3.33
CA MET A 49 -12.99 -1.41 1.95
C MET A 49 -14.22 -1.14 1.09
N LEU A 50 -14.04 -0.37 0.01
CA LEU A 50 -15.05 -0.08 -0.99
C LEU A 50 -14.60 -0.70 -2.32
N ASN A 51 -15.36 -1.66 -2.81
CA ASN A 51 -15.20 -2.34 -4.09
C ASN A 51 -16.47 -2.10 -4.92
N TYR A 52 -16.76 -0.84 -5.23
CA TYR A 52 -18.00 -0.47 -5.92
C TYR A 52 -18.08 -1.04 -7.34
N SER A 53 -16.94 -1.15 -8.01
CA SER A 53 -16.81 -1.60 -9.40
C SER A 53 -15.51 -2.40 -9.56
N PRO A 54 -15.39 -3.31 -10.54
CA PRO A 54 -14.10 -3.96 -10.86
C PRO A 54 -12.99 -2.96 -11.19
N TYR A 55 -13.34 -1.73 -11.56
CA TYR A 55 -12.41 -0.67 -11.94
C TYR A 55 -11.96 0.22 -10.79
N ILE A 56 -12.65 0.21 -9.63
CA ILE A 56 -12.39 1.14 -8.53
C ILE A 56 -12.39 0.39 -7.20
N SER A 57 -11.26 0.47 -6.51
CA SER A 57 -11.10 -0.04 -5.14
C SER A 57 -10.57 1.03 -4.22
N VAL A 58 -11.19 1.20 -3.05
CA VAL A 58 -10.69 2.06 -1.98
C VAL A 58 -10.53 1.24 -0.72
N ARG A 59 -9.39 1.39 -0.05
CA ARG A 59 -9.18 0.81 1.27
C ARG A 59 -8.65 1.87 2.21
N TYR A 60 -9.30 1.99 3.36
CA TYR A 60 -8.89 2.86 4.44
C TYR A 60 -8.71 2.03 5.72
N ASP A 61 -7.51 2.08 6.30
CA ASP A 61 -7.21 1.49 7.60
C ASP A 61 -6.81 2.59 8.57
N THR A 62 -7.35 2.55 9.79
CA THR A 62 -6.96 3.46 10.87
C THR A 62 -6.91 2.76 12.22
N THR A 63 -6.16 3.34 13.14
CA THR A 63 -6.00 2.84 14.50
C THR A 63 -6.20 3.98 15.47
N TYR A 64 -7.11 3.81 16.43
CA TYR A 64 -7.39 4.78 17.47
C TYR A 64 -6.96 4.26 18.84
N ASN A 65 -6.16 5.04 19.55
CA ASN A 65 -5.69 4.76 20.89
C ASN A 65 -6.47 5.59 21.91
N PHE A 66 -7.06 4.90 22.88
CA PHE A 66 -7.86 5.52 23.93
C PHE A 66 -7.02 6.13 25.07
N TYR A 67 -5.69 6.02 25.00
CA TYR A 67 -4.77 6.34 26.10
C TYR A 67 -3.89 7.55 25.78
N GLY A 68 -4.44 8.51 25.05
CA GLY A 68 -3.84 9.83 24.84
C GLY A 68 -3.22 10.06 23.46
N LEU A 69 -2.97 9.01 22.67
CA LEU A 69 -2.41 9.18 21.31
C LEU A 69 -3.49 9.45 20.25
N GLY A 70 -4.77 9.19 20.53
CA GLY A 70 -5.84 9.39 19.56
C GLY A 70 -5.61 8.56 18.29
N PHE A 71 -5.77 9.15 17.11
CA PHE A 71 -5.45 8.44 15.86
C PHE A 71 -3.93 8.25 15.70
N LYS A 72 -3.52 6.99 15.67
CA LYS A 72 -2.11 6.60 15.52
C LYS A 72 -1.71 6.34 14.09
N LYS A 73 -2.61 5.76 13.30
CA LYS A 73 -2.32 5.31 11.94
C LYS A 73 -3.43 5.72 10.99
N HIS A 74 -3.05 6.13 9.81
CA HIS A 74 -3.92 6.32 8.65
C HIS A 74 -3.28 5.68 7.44
N SER A 75 -4.00 4.80 6.75
CA SER A 75 -3.55 4.23 5.48
C SER A 75 -4.71 4.29 4.51
N LEU A 76 -4.56 5.07 3.45
CA LEU A 76 -5.51 5.15 2.35
C LEU A 76 -4.87 4.55 1.10
N ASN A 77 -5.53 3.60 0.48
CA ASN A 77 -5.16 3.02 -0.81
C ASN A 77 -6.33 3.23 -1.78
N LEU A 78 -6.05 3.90 -2.90
CA LEU A 78 -6.97 4.12 -4.00
C LEU A 78 -6.42 3.43 -5.24
N GLY A 79 -7.09 2.38 -5.69
CA GLY A 79 -6.79 1.64 -6.90
C GLY A 79 -7.82 1.92 -7.99
N LEU A 80 -7.34 2.24 -9.19
CA LEU A 80 -8.12 2.37 -10.41
C LEU A 80 -7.57 1.42 -11.48
N ARG A 81 -8.44 0.74 -12.22
CA ARG A 81 -8.07 -0.21 -13.28
C ARG A 81 -8.83 0.07 -14.55
N GLU A 82 -8.17 -0.10 -15.70
CA GLU A 82 -8.79 -0.03 -17.04
C GLU A 82 -9.57 1.27 -17.33
N ILE A 83 -9.17 2.40 -16.74
CA ILE A 83 -9.81 3.71 -17.00
C ILE A 83 -9.01 4.50 -18.04
N PHE A 84 -7.76 4.82 -17.69
CA PHE A 84 -6.84 5.58 -18.54
C PHE A 84 -5.47 4.91 -18.67
N LEU A 85 -5.07 4.16 -17.66
CA LEU A 85 -4.01 3.17 -17.69
C LEU A 85 -4.59 1.85 -17.19
N ASP A 86 -3.86 0.76 -17.41
CA ASP A 86 -4.24 -0.58 -16.95
C ASP A 86 -4.37 -0.59 -15.42
N TYR A 87 -3.48 0.14 -14.74
CA TYR A 87 -3.44 0.22 -13.28
C TYR A 87 -2.92 1.57 -12.81
N ILE A 88 -3.65 2.20 -11.89
CA ILE A 88 -3.24 3.36 -11.12
C ILE A 88 -3.49 3.07 -9.66
N ASN A 89 -2.51 3.35 -8.83
CA ASN A 89 -2.62 3.14 -7.40
C ASN A 89 -1.96 4.29 -6.64
N LEU A 90 -2.74 4.90 -5.75
CA LEU A 90 -2.32 5.97 -4.86
C LEU A 90 -2.40 5.44 -3.43
N ILE A 91 -1.28 5.43 -2.72
CA ILE A 91 -1.21 5.00 -1.34
C ILE A 91 -0.71 6.16 -0.49
N TYR A 92 -1.50 6.58 0.48
CA TYR A 92 -1.09 7.49 1.55
C TYR A 92 -0.99 6.71 2.86
N GLN A 93 0.12 6.87 3.57
CA GLN A 93 0.34 6.26 4.88
C GLN A 93 0.89 7.27 5.86
N GLU A 94 0.33 7.31 7.05
CA GLU A 94 0.79 8.10 8.18
C GLU A 94 0.79 7.25 9.44
N ASP A 95 1.86 7.34 10.21
CA ASP A 95 1.97 6.74 11.53
C ASP A 95 2.56 7.76 12.50
N SER A 96 1.71 8.32 13.36
CA SER A 96 2.10 9.35 14.33
C SER A 96 3.00 8.79 15.43
N ALA A 97 2.91 7.49 15.73
CA ALA A 97 3.76 6.85 16.73
C ALA A 97 5.21 6.72 16.26
N TRP A 98 5.43 6.57 14.95
CA TRP A 98 6.76 6.46 14.33
C TRP A 98 7.19 7.74 13.61
N ASN A 99 6.36 8.79 13.68
CA ASN A 99 6.54 10.04 12.94
C ASN A 99 6.87 9.79 11.46
N THR A 100 6.06 8.97 10.80
CA THR A 100 6.19 8.67 9.37
C THR A 100 4.99 9.18 8.61
N ARG A 101 5.24 9.71 7.41
CA ARG A 101 4.21 10.10 6.46
C ARG A 101 4.75 9.85 5.07
N GLN A 102 4.02 9.07 4.28
CA GLN A 102 4.47 8.59 2.99
C GLN A 102 3.35 8.68 1.97
N LEU A 103 3.71 9.04 0.75
CA LEU A 103 2.84 9.02 -0.42
C LEU A 103 3.51 8.18 -1.50
N THR A 104 2.78 7.20 -2.01
CA THR A 104 3.20 6.32 -3.09
C THR A 104 2.23 6.42 -4.26
N VAL A 105 2.78 6.48 -5.47
CA VAL A 105 2.06 6.44 -6.73
C VAL A 105 2.65 5.29 -7.56
N ASP A 106 1.80 4.42 -8.08
CA ASP A 106 2.15 3.31 -8.96
C ASP A 106 1.22 3.34 -10.18
N LEU A 107 1.82 3.51 -11.36
CA LEU A 107 1.15 3.62 -12.65
C LEU A 107 1.69 2.54 -13.58
N ARG A 108 0.80 1.78 -14.22
CA ARG A 108 1.19 0.76 -15.20
C ARG A 108 0.26 0.78 -16.40
N SER A 109 0.84 0.63 -17.58
CA SER A 109 0.09 0.58 -18.83
C SER A 109 0.76 -0.32 -19.85
N THR A 110 -0.06 -1.05 -20.60
CA THR A 110 0.33 -1.86 -21.73
C THR A 110 -0.26 -1.26 -23.00
N ILE A 111 0.57 -0.57 -23.76
CA ILE A 111 0.18 0.11 -24.99
C ILE A 111 0.26 -0.90 -26.14
N LEU A 112 -0.85 -1.05 -26.88
CA LEU A 112 -0.97 -1.91 -28.07
C LEU A 112 -0.52 -3.36 -27.85
N ASN A 113 -0.61 -3.88 -26.62
CA ASN A 113 -0.12 -5.21 -26.23
C ASN A 113 1.37 -5.47 -26.53
N LYS A 114 2.15 -4.43 -26.78
CA LYS A 114 3.55 -4.51 -27.21
C LYS A 114 4.50 -3.69 -26.36
N ILE A 115 4.01 -2.65 -25.69
CA ILE A 115 4.86 -1.77 -24.88
C ILE A 115 4.28 -1.71 -23.48
N PHE A 116 4.97 -2.31 -22.53
CA PHE A 116 4.66 -2.16 -21.12
C PHE A 116 5.45 -0.99 -20.55
N THR A 117 4.78 -0.13 -19.79
CA THR A 117 5.40 0.99 -19.07
C THR A 117 4.95 0.98 -17.63
N GLU A 118 5.88 1.26 -16.73
CA GLU A 118 5.61 1.36 -15.31
C GLU A 118 6.35 2.54 -14.71
N PHE A 119 5.62 3.33 -13.93
CA PHE A 119 6.15 4.41 -13.13
C PHE A 119 5.73 4.21 -11.67
N TYR A 120 6.72 4.17 -10.79
CA TYR A 120 6.52 4.05 -9.36
C TYR A 120 7.29 5.16 -8.66
N ILE A 121 6.65 5.86 -7.74
CA ILE A 121 7.33 6.82 -6.87
C ILE A 121 6.76 6.72 -5.47
N SER A 122 7.65 6.76 -4.48
CA SER A 122 7.34 6.78 -3.06
C SER A 122 8.13 7.90 -2.41
N ARG A 123 7.46 8.75 -1.65
CA ARG A 123 8.02 9.95 -1.05
C ARG A 123 7.68 10.03 0.43
N ASN A 124 8.67 10.28 1.26
CA ASN A 124 8.48 10.65 2.66
C ASN A 124 8.10 12.13 2.73
N LEU A 125 6.89 12.42 3.20
CA LEU A 125 6.35 13.77 3.26
C LEU A 125 6.83 14.58 4.46
N ILE A 126 7.40 13.94 5.48
CA ILE A 126 8.00 14.64 6.64
C ILE A 126 9.41 15.12 6.31
N ARG A 127 10.19 14.27 5.65
CA ARG A 127 11.58 14.58 5.24
C ARG A 127 11.69 15.26 3.89
N ASP A 128 10.57 15.39 3.19
CA ASP A 128 10.49 15.92 1.82
C ASP A 128 11.37 15.14 0.81
N GLU A 129 11.61 13.85 1.09
CA GLU A 129 12.61 13.01 0.42
C GLU A 129 11.96 11.88 -0.38
N THR A 130 12.41 11.65 -1.61
CA THR A 130 11.97 10.50 -2.42
C THR A 130 12.63 9.23 -1.91
N THR A 131 11.86 8.35 -1.28
CA THR A 131 12.36 7.08 -0.73
C THR A 131 12.68 6.07 -1.83
N GLN A 132 11.90 6.09 -2.90
CA GLN A 132 12.12 5.23 -4.07
C GLN A 132 11.40 5.83 -5.27
N MET A 133 12.05 5.80 -6.42
CA MET A 133 11.43 6.07 -7.72
C MET A 133 11.89 4.99 -8.69
N ARG A 134 11.01 4.53 -9.56
CA ARG A 134 11.34 3.60 -10.64
C ARG A 134 10.58 3.98 -11.88
N LEU A 135 11.29 3.96 -13.00
CA LEU A 135 10.69 4.05 -14.34
C LEU A 135 11.17 2.86 -15.14
N GLN A 136 10.24 2.14 -15.75
CA GLN A 136 10.52 0.96 -16.56
C GLN A 136 9.70 1.01 -17.85
N GLY A 137 10.34 0.67 -18.95
CA GLY A 137 9.71 0.36 -20.22
C GLY A 137 10.13 -1.04 -20.68
N ALA A 138 9.20 -1.78 -21.26
CA ALA A 138 9.49 -3.08 -21.85
C ALA A 138 8.79 -3.25 -23.20
N TYR A 139 9.53 -3.72 -24.19
CA TYR A 139 8.97 -4.19 -25.45
C TYR A 139 8.64 -5.68 -25.34
N LEU A 140 7.38 -6.02 -25.56
CA LEU A 140 6.81 -7.34 -25.47
C LEU A 140 6.67 -7.91 -26.89
N HIS A 141 7.57 -8.83 -27.26
CA HIS A 141 7.44 -9.63 -28.47
C HIS A 141 6.85 -11.01 -28.13
N GLU A 142 6.45 -11.79 -29.13
CA GLU A 142 5.90 -13.13 -28.94
C GLU A 142 6.92 -14.08 -28.29
N CYS A 143 8.18 -14.01 -28.72
CA CYS A 143 9.26 -14.91 -28.28
C CYS A 143 10.26 -14.28 -27.29
N TYR A 144 10.26 -12.96 -27.14
CA TYR A 144 11.24 -12.27 -26.28
C TYR A 144 10.67 -10.99 -25.68
N THR A 145 11.31 -10.51 -24.61
CA THR A 145 11.02 -9.24 -23.93
C THR A 145 12.32 -8.46 -23.79
N VAL A 146 12.29 -7.17 -24.11
CA VAL A 146 13.41 -6.26 -23.88
C VAL A 146 12.95 -5.19 -22.91
N SER A 147 13.54 -5.13 -21.72
CA SER A 147 13.22 -4.16 -20.68
C SER A 147 14.39 -3.22 -20.43
N LEU A 148 14.06 -1.95 -20.24
CA LEU A 148 14.98 -0.91 -19.82
C LEU A 148 14.34 -0.09 -18.73
N GLY A 149 15.16 0.43 -17.83
CA GLY A 149 14.64 1.31 -16.80
C GLY A 149 15.71 1.76 -15.83
N PHE A 150 15.26 2.50 -14.85
CA PHE A 150 16.10 2.93 -13.75
C PHE A 150 15.31 2.95 -12.45
N SER A 151 16.02 2.85 -11.34
CA SER A 151 15.50 3.03 -10.01
C SER A 151 16.39 3.98 -9.23
N VAL A 152 15.78 4.91 -8.52
CA VAL A 152 16.45 5.89 -7.67
C VAL A 152 15.99 5.66 -6.25
N THR A 153 16.94 5.61 -5.33
CA THR A 153 16.74 5.67 -3.88
C THR A 153 17.55 6.85 -3.35
N PRO A 154 17.39 7.26 -2.08
CA PRO A 154 18.23 8.30 -1.50
C PRO A 154 19.74 8.02 -1.56
N LYS A 155 20.13 6.75 -1.65
CA LYS A 155 21.53 6.33 -1.59
C LYS A 155 22.13 6.05 -2.96
N ASP A 156 21.36 5.42 -3.84
CA ASP A 156 21.85 4.92 -5.12
C ASP A 156 20.85 5.20 -6.24
N THR A 157 21.42 5.35 -7.44
CA THR A 157 20.70 5.28 -8.71
C THR A 157 21.19 4.07 -9.47
N LYS A 158 20.27 3.22 -9.90
CA LYS A 158 20.56 2.02 -10.67
C LYS A 158 19.86 2.05 -12.01
N PHE A 159 20.56 1.63 -13.05
CA PHE A 159 20.05 1.42 -14.39
C PHE A 159 20.03 -0.07 -14.68
N PHE A 160 18.98 -0.53 -15.35
CA PHE A 160 18.89 -1.92 -15.75
C PHE A 160 18.50 -2.06 -17.21
N PHE A 161 19.10 -3.06 -17.83
CA PHE A 161 18.74 -3.57 -19.14
C PHE A 161 18.58 -5.08 -19.03
N LEU A 162 17.45 -5.59 -19.48
CA LEU A 162 17.10 -7.01 -19.38
C LEU A 162 16.56 -7.50 -20.72
N PHE A 163 17.09 -8.60 -21.21
CA PHE A 163 16.61 -9.31 -22.39
C PHE A 163 16.18 -10.72 -21.97
N GLU A 164 14.92 -11.06 -22.18
CA GLU A 164 14.35 -12.36 -21.79
C GLU A 164 13.78 -13.08 -22.99
N LEU A 165 14.09 -14.36 -23.15
CA LEU A 165 13.46 -15.26 -24.10
C LEU A 165 12.33 -16.02 -23.39
N LYS A 166 11.11 -15.95 -23.93
CA LYS A 166 9.96 -16.59 -23.30
C LYS A 166 10.15 -18.10 -23.26
N GLY A 167 10.12 -18.67 -22.05
CA GLY A 167 10.29 -20.10 -21.82
C GLY A 167 11.75 -20.59 -21.78
N LEU A 168 12.73 -19.72 -22.02
CA LEU A 168 14.17 -20.09 -22.05
C LEU A 168 15.03 -19.31 -21.03
N GLY A 169 14.47 -18.26 -20.40
CA GLY A 169 15.17 -17.42 -19.41
C GLY A 169 15.71 -16.13 -20.01
N GLY A 170 16.45 -15.35 -19.22
CA GLY A 170 16.93 -14.03 -19.63
C GLY A 170 18.33 -13.68 -19.16
N TYR A 171 18.92 -12.67 -19.80
CA TYR A 171 20.20 -12.08 -19.48
C TYR A 171 20.02 -10.57 -19.26
N GLY A 172 20.66 -10.02 -18.23
CA GLY A 172 20.55 -8.59 -17.92
C GLY A 172 21.75 -8.05 -17.18
N ILE A 173 21.88 -6.72 -17.23
CA ILE A 173 22.90 -5.96 -16.52
C ILE A 173 22.16 -4.96 -15.62
N GLU A 174 22.46 -5.00 -14.32
CA GLU A 174 22.05 -3.99 -13.33
C GLU A 174 23.32 -3.23 -12.91
N ARG A 175 23.34 -1.92 -13.11
CA ARG A 175 24.48 -1.04 -12.78
C ARG A 175 24.04 0.12 -11.93
#